data_AF-A0A0M3JIU2-F1
#
_entry.id   AF-A0A0M3JIU2-F1
#
_cell.length_a   1.000
_cell.length_b   1.000
_cell.length_c   1.000
_cell.angle_alpha   90.00
_cell.angle_beta   90.00
_cell.angle_gamma   90.00
#
_symmetry.space_group_name_H-M   'P 1'
#
loop_
_entity.id
_entity.type
_entity.pdbx_description
1 polymer ?
#
loop_
_entity_poly.entity_id
_entity_poly.type
_entity_poly.pdbx_seq_one_letter_code
_entity_poly.pdbx_strand_id
1 'polypeptide(L)'
;MYVALWYKHGVPIHGRAWNNGGVLECSFPYKKAELTGAKDLGGQIQVSALAIHQLWFHLNKVSIVRVKMKDDTFQVLQYPGDHNTLGFWYEWIKYKDRFEKTEDRQMVKCGDSLPILWKDRKEGALLGYLDNKT
;
A
#
# COMPACT_ATOMS: atom_id res chain seq x y z
N MET A 1 6.42 -3.94 8.86
CA MET A 1 5.22 -3.18 8.44
C MET A 1 5.41 -2.83 6.97
N TYR A 2 4.41 -3.08 6.15
CA TYR A 2 4.45 -2.92 4.69
C TYR A 2 3.32 -2.00 4.23
N VAL A 3 3.57 -1.25 3.14
CA VAL A 3 2.54 -0.44 2.48
C VAL A 3 1.55 -1.36 1.79
N ALA A 4 0.29 -1.24 2.16
CA ALA A 4 -0.80 -2.00 1.58
C ALA A 4 -1.83 -1.09 0.90
N LEU A 5 -2.54 -1.60 -0.09
CA LEU A 5 -3.56 -0.90 -0.85
C LEU A 5 -4.79 -1.81 -1.00
N TRP A 6 -5.95 -1.29 -0.66
CA TRP A 6 -7.24 -1.98 -0.80
C TRP A 6 -8.19 -1.13 -1.64
N TYR A 7 -9.06 -1.79 -2.42
CA TYR A 7 -10.08 -1.11 -3.20
C TYR A 7 -11.45 -1.42 -2.63
N LYS A 8 -12.19 -0.38 -2.21
CA LYS A 8 -13.57 -0.52 -1.76
C LYS A 8 -14.50 0.26 -2.68
N HIS A 9 -15.35 -0.45 -3.40
CA HIS A 9 -16.26 0.14 -4.40
C HIS A 9 -15.53 1.03 -5.43
N GLY A 10 -14.36 0.59 -5.90
CA GLY A 10 -13.54 1.33 -6.86
C GLY A 10 -12.67 2.44 -6.27
N VAL A 11 -12.79 2.73 -4.98
CA VAL A 11 -11.97 3.75 -4.29
C VAL A 11 -10.71 3.12 -3.71
N PRO A 12 -9.51 3.59 -4.08
CA PRO A 12 -8.25 3.12 -3.50
C PRO A 12 -8.06 3.66 -2.07
N ILE A 13 -7.65 2.79 -1.16
CA ILE A 13 -7.41 3.10 0.26
C ILE A 13 -6.09 2.46 0.66
N HIS A 14 -5.06 3.27 0.93
CA HIS A 14 -3.82 2.76 1.51
C HIS A 14 -4.02 2.40 2.99
N GLY A 15 -3.26 1.40 3.42
CA GLY A 15 -3.23 0.93 4.79
C GLY A 15 -1.91 0.23 5.06
N ARG A 16 -1.94 -0.71 6.00
CA ARG A 16 -0.73 -1.42 6.44
C ARG A 16 -0.93 -2.91 6.47
N ALA A 17 0.15 -3.63 6.17
CA ALA A 17 0.24 -5.07 6.37
C ALA A 17 1.45 -5.43 7.24
N TRP A 18 1.38 -6.56 7.93
CA TRP A 18 2.47 -7.09 8.76
C TRP A 18 2.43 -8.61 8.81
N ASN A 19 3.59 -9.21 9.08
CA ASN A 19 3.70 -10.66 9.28
C ASN A 19 3.43 -10.98 10.75
N ASN A 20 2.46 -11.85 11.00
CA ASN A 20 2.17 -12.43 12.30
C ASN A 20 2.31 -13.96 12.21
N GLY A 21 3.48 -14.49 12.61
CA GLY A 21 3.71 -15.94 12.65
C GLY A 21 3.64 -16.65 11.29
N GLY A 22 4.00 -15.96 10.20
CA GLY A 22 3.92 -16.49 8.83
C GLY A 22 2.61 -16.15 8.10
N VAL A 23 1.63 -15.57 8.80
CA VAL A 23 0.37 -15.10 8.22
C VAL A 23 0.46 -13.59 8.02
N LEU A 24 0.14 -13.13 6.80
CA LEU A 24 0.18 -11.72 6.46
C LEU A 24 -1.13 -11.03 6.85
N GLU A 25 -1.14 -10.33 7.97
CA GLU A 25 -2.28 -9.53 8.42
C GLU A 25 -2.28 -8.13 7.80
N CYS A 26 -3.44 -7.48 7.83
CA CYS A 26 -3.62 -6.14 7.31
C CYS A 26 -4.65 -5.34 8.12
N SER A 27 -4.55 -4.02 8.02
CA SER A 27 -5.51 -3.07 8.58
C SER A 27 -5.70 -1.88 7.64
N PHE A 28 -6.97 -1.52 7.42
CA PHE A 28 -7.40 -0.40 6.58
C PHE A 28 -8.44 0.46 7.32
N PRO A 29 -8.28 1.80 7.34
CA PRO A 29 -9.33 2.69 7.81
C PRO A 29 -10.46 2.81 6.78
N TYR A 30 -11.72 2.63 7.21
CA TYR A 30 -12.88 2.82 6.37
C TYR A 30 -14.09 3.32 7.18
N LYS A 31 -14.71 4.43 6.77
CA LYS A 31 -15.90 5.02 7.43
C LYS A 31 -15.78 5.10 8.97
N LYS A 32 -14.64 5.58 9.48
CA LYS A 32 -14.31 5.69 10.91
C LYS A 32 -14.18 4.36 11.67
N ALA A 33 -14.17 3.23 10.98
CA ALA A 33 -13.85 1.92 11.52
C ALA A 33 -12.47 1.46 11.02
N GLU A 34 -11.81 0.61 11.81
CA GLU A 34 -10.65 -0.15 11.39
C GLU A 34 -11.12 -1.52 10.89
N LEU A 35 -10.81 -1.84 9.64
CA LEU A 35 -11.11 -3.15 9.06
C LEU A 35 -9.86 -4.00 9.09
N THR A 36 -9.97 -5.20 9.69
CA THR A 36 -8.84 -6.12 9.82
C THR A 36 -9.07 -7.43 9.07
N GLY A 37 -7.97 -7.98 8.52
CA GLY A 37 -7.99 -9.15 7.63
C GLY A 37 -8.73 -10.38 8.17
N ALA A 38 -8.61 -10.68 9.47
CA ALA A 38 -9.11 -11.92 10.05
C ALA A 38 -10.59 -11.89 10.47
N LYS A 39 -11.09 -10.75 10.97
CA LYS A 39 -12.44 -10.64 11.54
C LYS A 39 -13.45 -10.02 10.59
N ASP A 40 -13.04 -8.99 9.84
CA ASP A 40 -13.97 -8.16 9.05
C ASP A 40 -13.86 -8.44 7.55
N LEU A 41 -12.74 -9.04 7.12
CA LEU A 41 -12.42 -9.32 5.71
C LEU A 41 -12.28 -10.84 5.42
N GLY A 42 -12.51 -11.67 6.45
CA GLY A 42 -12.75 -13.11 6.34
C GLY A 42 -11.53 -14.04 6.16
N GLY A 43 -10.30 -13.55 6.32
CA GLY A 43 -9.18 -14.36 6.83
C GLY A 43 -8.87 -15.71 6.17
N GLN A 44 -8.64 -15.76 4.86
CA GLN A 44 -7.72 -16.75 4.28
C GLN A 44 -6.84 -16.07 3.24
N ILE A 45 -5.55 -16.02 3.53
CA ILE A 45 -4.55 -15.33 2.71
C ILE A 45 -3.95 -16.33 1.74
N GLN A 46 -4.31 -16.20 0.47
CA GLN A 46 -3.57 -16.83 -0.63
C GLN A 46 -2.80 -15.72 -1.35
N VAL A 47 -1.48 -15.77 -1.26
CA VAL A 47 -0.58 -14.98 -2.12
C VAL A 47 -0.78 -15.49 -3.53
N SER A 48 -1.71 -14.87 -4.25
CA SER A 48 -1.94 -15.17 -5.65
C SER A 48 -1.05 -14.22 -6.43
N ALA A 49 0.15 -14.68 -6.79
CA ALA A 49 0.92 -14.07 -7.86
C ALA A 49 0.16 -14.30 -9.18
N LEU A 50 -1.01 -13.66 -9.33
CA LEU A 50 -1.81 -13.76 -10.53
C LEU A 50 -1.12 -12.87 -11.57
N ALA A 51 -0.36 -13.52 -12.46
CA ALA A 51 0.30 -12.93 -13.62
C ALA A 51 -0.65 -12.22 -14.61
N ILE A 52 -1.96 -12.18 -14.34
CA ILE A 52 -3.01 -11.83 -15.32
C ILE A 52 -3.41 -10.34 -15.26
N HIS A 53 -2.55 -9.48 -14.74
CA HIS A 53 -2.68 -8.02 -14.95
C HIS A 53 -1.31 -7.36 -15.14
N GLN A 54 -0.40 -8.12 -15.75
CA GLN A 54 0.89 -7.61 -16.24
C GLN A 54 0.70 -6.68 -17.45
N LEU A 55 -0.43 -6.75 -18.18
CA LEU A 55 -0.56 -6.03 -19.46
C LEU A 55 -0.76 -4.49 -19.35
N TRP A 56 -1.18 -3.94 -18.20
CA TRP A 56 -1.37 -2.49 -18.06
C TRP A 56 -0.27 -1.80 -17.23
N PHE A 57 0.53 -2.57 -16.47
CA PHE A 57 1.61 -2.04 -15.64
C PHE A 57 3.00 -2.14 -16.30
N HIS A 58 3.11 -2.66 -17.52
CA HIS A 58 4.38 -2.69 -18.26
C HIS A 58 5.00 -1.29 -18.50
N LEU A 59 4.24 -0.19 -18.28
CA LEU A 59 4.76 1.18 -18.38
C LEU A 59 5.29 1.74 -17.05
N ASN A 60 4.96 1.13 -15.91
CA ASN A 60 5.40 1.60 -14.59
C ASN A 60 5.99 0.40 -13.86
N LYS A 61 7.32 0.38 -13.68
CA LYS A 61 8.12 -0.68 -13.04
C LYS A 61 7.80 -0.92 -11.54
N VAL A 62 6.57 -0.64 -11.10
CA VAL A 62 6.05 -0.87 -9.75
C VAL A 62 5.55 -2.30 -9.64
N SER A 63 6.11 -3.05 -8.69
CA SER A 63 5.65 -4.41 -8.40
C SER A 63 4.66 -4.42 -7.24
N ILE A 64 3.60 -5.19 -7.39
CA ILE A 64 2.57 -5.38 -6.37
C ILE A 64 2.32 -6.88 -6.19
N VAL A 65 2.15 -7.31 -4.95
CA VAL A 65 1.61 -8.64 -4.65
C VAL A 65 0.17 -8.53 -4.26
N ARG A 66 -0.70 -9.24 -4.99
CA ARG A 66 -2.12 -9.38 -4.64
C ARG A 66 -2.29 -10.47 -3.60
N VAL A 67 -3.00 -10.12 -2.56
CA VAL A 67 -3.31 -10.97 -1.42
C VAL A 67 -4.83 -11.10 -1.36
N LYS A 68 -5.32 -12.33 -1.50
CA LYS A 68 -6.74 -12.61 -1.34
C LYS A 68 -7.13 -12.54 0.14
N MET A 69 -8.27 -11.92 0.38
CA MET A 69 -9.10 -12.03 1.58
C MET A 69 -10.33 -12.88 1.18
N LYS A 70 -11.24 -13.20 2.11
CA LYS A 70 -12.35 -14.13 1.82
C LYS A 70 -13.23 -13.67 0.66
N ASP A 71 -13.62 -12.41 0.71
CA ASP A 71 -14.57 -11.80 -0.23
C ASP A 71 -13.95 -10.60 -0.98
N ASP A 72 -12.64 -10.39 -0.85
CA ASP A 72 -11.95 -9.20 -1.39
C ASP A 72 -10.45 -9.45 -1.62
N THR A 73 -9.73 -8.49 -2.18
CA THR A 73 -8.27 -8.54 -2.37
C THR A 73 -7.62 -7.24 -1.97
N PHE A 74 -6.46 -7.33 -1.31
CA PHE A 74 -5.57 -6.18 -1.13
C PHE A 74 -4.24 -6.42 -1.83
N GLN A 75 -3.47 -5.36 -1.97
CA GLN A 75 -2.19 -5.34 -2.64
C GLN A 75 -1.13 -4.90 -1.63
N VAL A 76 0.06 -5.49 -1.70
CA VAL A 76 1.23 -5.03 -0.96
C VAL A 76 2.25 -4.51 -1.94
N LEU A 77 2.77 -3.31 -1.66
CA LEU A 77 3.81 -2.71 -2.47
C LEU A 77 5.09 -3.53 -2.37
N GLN A 78 5.70 -3.81 -3.52
CA GLN A 78 6.97 -4.52 -3.59
C GLN A 78 8.01 -3.72 -4.36
N TYR A 79 9.25 -3.98 -4.02
CA TYR A 79 10.42 -3.48 -4.72
C TYR A 79 11.38 -4.64 -4.98
N PRO A 80 11.06 -5.53 -5.95
CA PRO A 80 11.87 -6.69 -6.26
C PRO A 80 13.02 -6.28 -7.16
N GLY A 81 14.13 -5.85 -6.55
CA GLY A 81 15.34 -5.45 -7.26
C GLY A 81 16.00 -4.23 -6.61
N ASP A 82 16.67 -3.45 -7.44
CA ASP A 82 17.42 -2.26 -7.04
C ASP A 82 17.25 -1.11 -8.04
N HIS A 83 17.88 0.02 -7.77
CA HIS A 83 17.77 1.20 -8.61
C HIS A 83 18.43 1.02 -9.98
N ASN A 84 19.40 0.11 -10.11
CA ASN A 84 20.08 -0.17 -11.37
C ASN A 84 19.14 -0.91 -12.33
N THR A 85 18.36 -1.84 -11.80
CA THR A 85 17.42 -2.67 -12.56
C THR A 85 16.08 -1.96 -12.80
N LEU A 86 15.56 -1.30 -11.76
CA LEU A 86 14.25 -0.65 -11.81
C LEU A 86 14.33 0.82 -12.26
N GLY A 87 15.47 1.49 -12.18
CA GLY A 87 15.62 2.90 -12.60
C GLY A 87 14.92 3.91 -11.69
N PHE A 88 14.46 3.48 -10.52
CA PHE A 88 13.93 4.31 -9.44
C PHE A 88 14.15 3.61 -8.11
N TRP A 89 14.03 4.33 -6.99
CA TRP A 89 13.94 3.76 -5.65
C TRP A 89 12.84 4.45 -4.84
N TYR A 90 12.36 3.80 -3.78
CA TYR A 90 11.43 4.44 -2.83
C TYR A 90 12.20 5.19 -1.74
N GLU A 91 11.79 6.43 -1.49
CA GLU A 91 12.31 7.28 -0.44
C GLU A 91 11.15 7.78 0.43
N TRP A 92 11.27 7.64 1.75
CA TRP A 92 10.36 8.30 2.69
C TRP A 92 10.83 9.74 2.92
N ILE A 93 10.02 10.71 2.51
CA ILE A 93 10.27 12.14 2.75
C ILE A 93 9.26 12.69 3.77
N LYS A 94 9.56 13.85 4.38
CA LYS A 94 8.56 14.54 5.20
C LYS A 94 7.47 15.07 4.28
N TYR A 95 6.21 14.97 4.72
CA TYR A 95 5.07 15.40 3.91
C TYR A 95 5.15 16.87 3.47
N LYS A 96 5.75 17.74 4.29
CA LYS A 96 5.94 19.16 3.95
C LYS A 96 6.92 19.37 2.78
N ASP A 97 7.86 18.46 2.55
CA ASP A 97 8.90 18.55 1.51
C ASP A 97 8.42 17.97 0.16
N ARG A 98 7.13 17.61 0.04
CA ARG A 98 6.56 16.93 -1.16
C ARG A 98 6.59 17.74 -2.45
N PHE A 99 6.78 19.04 -2.35
CA PHE A 99 6.90 19.95 -3.50
C PHE A 99 8.37 20.26 -3.85
N GLU A 100 9.32 19.70 -3.11
CA GLU A 100 10.73 19.85 -3.39
C GLU A 100 11.21 18.74 -4.33
N LYS A 101 12.11 19.10 -5.26
CA LYS A 101 12.73 18.16 -6.21
C LYS A 101 11.70 17.38 -7.05
N THR A 102 10.62 18.03 -7.49
CA THR A 102 9.55 17.40 -8.30
C THR A 102 10.02 16.96 -9.69
N GLU A 103 11.17 17.43 -10.15
CA GLU A 103 11.83 16.97 -11.38
C GLU A 103 12.44 15.57 -11.20
N ASP A 104 12.92 15.25 -9.99
CA ASP A 104 13.59 13.98 -9.67
C ASP A 104 12.68 13.00 -8.89
N ARG A 105 11.63 13.52 -8.25
CA ARG A 105 10.76 12.76 -7.34
C ARG A 105 9.33 12.71 -7.85
N GLN A 106 8.80 11.49 -7.90
CA GLN A 106 7.39 11.24 -8.14
C GLN A 106 6.72 10.72 -6.87
N MET A 107 5.58 11.31 -6.53
CA MET A 107 4.85 10.94 -5.33
C MET A 107 4.10 9.62 -5.55
N VAL A 108 4.33 8.65 -4.66
CA VAL A 108 3.60 7.38 -4.67
C VAL A 108 2.15 7.65 -4.28
N LYS A 109 1.22 7.32 -5.18
CA LYS A 109 -0.22 7.44 -4.96
C LYS A 109 -1.01 6.49 -5.85
N CYS A 110 -2.25 6.24 -5.46
CA CYS A 110 -3.24 5.58 -6.29
C CYS A 110 -4.53 6.39 -6.24
N GLY A 111 -4.95 6.97 -7.37
CA GLY A 111 -5.99 8.00 -7.38
C GLY A 111 -5.63 9.15 -6.43
N ASP A 112 -6.52 9.43 -5.48
CA ASP A 112 -6.33 10.45 -4.44
C ASP A 112 -5.76 9.90 -3.14
N SER A 113 -5.45 8.60 -3.06
CA SER A 113 -4.91 7.97 -1.86
C SER A 113 -3.38 7.95 -1.89
N LEU A 114 -2.76 8.53 -0.86
CA LEU A 114 -1.31 8.51 -0.66
C LEU A 114 -0.95 7.76 0.63
N PRO A 115 0.04 6.86 0.64
CA PRO A 115 0.51 6.26 1.89
C PRO A 115 1.20 7.31 2.76
N ILE A 116 0.85 7.37 4.05
CA ILE A 116 1.45 8.29 5.01
C ILE A 116 1.80 7.58 6.31
N LEU A 117 3.03 7.78 6.78
CA LEU A 117 3.54 7.19 8.01
C LEU A 117 3.58 8.24 9.13
N TRP A 118 2.76 8.05 10.16
CA TRP A 118 2.90 8.79 11.40
C TRP A 118 3.94 8.11 12.28
N LYS A 119 5.21 8.47 12.07
CA LYS A 119 6.37 7.85 12.72
C LYS A 119 6.40 8.08 14.23
N ASP A 120 6.22 9.33 14.66
CA ASP A 120 6.42 9.77 16.05
C ASP A 120 5.12 9.79 16.86
N ARG A 121 4.20 8.87 16.55
CA ARG A 121 2.95 8.70 17.30
C ARG A 121 3.25 8.08 18.67
N LYS A 122 2.66 8.63 19.74
CA LYS A 122 2.92 8.21 21.14
C LYS A 122 2.68 6.72 21.37
N GLU A 123 1.64 6.16 20.77
CA GLU A 123 1.29 4.75 20.91
C GLU A 123 1.98 3.83 19.88
N GLY A 124 3.01 4.35 19.19
CA GLY A 124 3.76 3.64 18.16
C GLY A 124 3.37 4.05 16.75
N ALA A 125 4.35 3.93 15.85
CA ALA A 125 4.24 4.36 14.47
C ALA A 125 3.05 3.70 13.76
N LEU A 126 2.30 4.49 12.99
CA LEU A 126 1.12 4.04 12.29
C LEU A 126 1.17 4.44 10.82
N LEU A 127 1.05 3.45 9.95
CA LEU A 127 0.93 3.64 8.50
C LEU A 127 -0.54 3.62 8.10
N GLY A 128 -0.96 4.67 7.38
CA GLY A 128 -2.31 4.83 6.86
C GLY A 128 -2.28 5.52 5.51
N TYR A 129 -3.32 6.32 5.23
CA TYR A 129 -3.39 7.10 4.01
C TYR A 129 -3.80 8.55 4.25
N LEU A 130 -3.39 9.42 3.33
CA LEU A 130 -3.89 10.77 3.17
C LEU A 130 -4.82 10.79 1.94
N ASP A 131 -5.97 11.45 2.07
CA ASP A 131 -6.86 11.75 0.94
C ASP A 131 -6.45 13.11 0.34
N ASN A 132 -6.11 13.13 -0.94
CA ASN A 132 -5.63 14.33 -1.63
C ASN A 132 -6.75 15.34 -1.96
N LYS A 133 -8.03 14.99 -1.72
CA LYS A 133 -9.18 15.85 -2.01
C LYS A 133 -9.65 16.70 -0.83
N THR A 134 -9.34 16.28 0.39
CA THR A 134 -9.81 16.90 1.64
C THR A 134 -8.71 17.72 2.29
#